data_AF-A0AAP2RG15-F1
#
_entry.id   AF-A0AAP2RG15-F1
#
_cell.length_a   1.000
_cell.length_b   1.000
_cell.length_c   1.000
_cell.angle_alpha   90.00
_cell.angle_beta   90.00
_cell.angle_gamma   90.00
#
_symmetry.space_group_name_H-M   'P 1'
#
loop_
_entity.id
_entity.type
_entity.pdbx_description
1 polymer ?
#
loop_
_entity_poly.entity_id
_entity_poly.type
_entity_poly.pdbx_seq_one_letter_code
_entity_poly.pdbx_strand_id
1 'polypeptide(L)'
;MKINIKKFDSHTYEVILVLALFLIPFILRIIFISHYLDDWDSIQFALGIHDFNIKEHQPHPPGYPAYIFLAQLFYIIFQNDTLTLTLMSALFGSISVVFTYLLAKEFFGYEIGILSAAILSCTPAHFIFSVVAMNDIVSMSLLIVSIYLLYIGLNREKFLLLGSYLIGFTIGIRPQIFILIIILFSIIQYWKKNLSSNIYSIILFIFGCITWFIPASILNGGVIEYLTLTRSQIDAVDRFNYTFVQFEKFINLMLDGWTQIIIFFIILTTIAICLLIIEKMGKVNLKNINKPLTILFIWLLIGVFFIISLYTLYITRYLLPIFVPLSIIISYSIKYIGDKFSNKKLKIIYYSIVCVCIVIMLIQSISIVSSISHIAPAPVQAATYIEENYNHNDTIIIARDSYRHFQYYLPNFTTKMYVSNVKLTDETQITKIISESPLSFENSVKINEFYRSDNIYQKHSKVNLYEEELYNRIIADIGVHDLEMWGETPTRWITENATFIYISKNIEETNITFNVKPFRTNKSLIVFINNQIVFNDNIKNYEKITIPIHIDKGVNKIIFYCPDKSQRPCDIPELKSNDNRYLCFYIQNIYIDG
;
A
#
# COMPACT_ATOMS: atom_id res chain seq x y z
N MET A 1 -54.46 0.20 23.61
CA MET A 1 -53.88 -1.10 23.22
C MET A 1 -52.41 -1.10 23.63
N LYS A 2 -52.07 -1.65 24.81
CA LYS A 2 -50.67 -1.77 25.26
C LYS A 2 -50.02 -2.85 24.41
N ILE A 3 -49.15 -2.46 23.49
CA ILE A 3 -48.34 -3.41 22.72
C ILE A 3 -47.42 -4.11 23.72
N ASN A 4 -47.76 -5.35 24.03
CA ASN A 4 -47.00 -6.23 24.90
C ASN A 4 -45.77 -6.68 24.10
N ILE A 5 -44.69 -5.89 24.15
CA ILE A 5 -43.39 -6.30 23.62
C ILE A 5 -42.94 -7.46 24.52
N LYS A 6 -43.05 -8.70 24.01
CA LYS A 6 -42.47 -9.88 24.67
C LYS A 6 -41.00 -9.56 24.98
N LYS A 7 -40.64 -9.60 26.27
CA LYS A 7 -39.23 -9.55 26.69
C LYS A 7 -38.53 -10.74 26.04
N PHE A 8 -37.57 -10.45 25.17
CA PHE A 8 -36.72 -11.47 24.58
C PHE A 8 -35.80 -12.08 25.66
N ASP A 9 -35.30 -13.28 25.45
CA ASP A 9 -34.28 -13.86 26.33
C ASP A 9 -32.89 -13.23 26.04
N SER A 10 -31.95 -13.41 26.97
CA SER A 10 -30.60 -12.82 26.86
C SER A 10 -29.85 -13.27 25.60
N HIS A 11 -30.14 -14.47 25.12
CA HIS A 11 -29.54 -15.02 23.91
C HIS A 11 -30.03 -14.30 22.65
N THR A 12 -31.34 -14.05 22.55
CA THR A 12 -31.93 -13.32 21.43
C THR A 12 -31.41 -11.89 21.36
N TYR A 13 -31.23 -11.20 22.49
CA TYR A 13 -30.62 -9.86 22.51
C TYR A 13 -29.18 -9.87 21.99
N GLU A 14 -28.39 -10.89 22.32
CA GLU A 14 -27.03 -11.03 21.85
C GLU A 14 -26.97 -11.28 20.33
N VAL A 15 -27.84 -12.14 19.81
CA VAL A 15 -27.95 -12.38 18.36
C VAL A 15 -28.31 -11.09 17.61
N ILE A 16 -29.30 -10.35 18.11
CA ILE A 16 -29.71 -9.06 17.52
C ILE A 16 -28.55 -8.06 17.53
N LEU A 17 -27.80 -7.99 18.63
CA LEU A 17 -26.64 -7.09 18.72
C LEU A 17 -25.54 -7.48 17.74
N VAL A 18 -25.19 -8.76 17.64
CA VAL A 18 -24.16 -9.24 16.69
C VAL A 18 -24.58 -8.94 15.26
N LEU A 19 -25.86 -9.18 14.93
CA LEU A 19 -26.42 -8.81 13.62
C LEU A 19 -26.36 -7.30 13.38
N ALA A 20 -26.67 -6.46 14.37
CA ALA A 20 -26.58 -5.01 14.25
C ALA A 20 -25.13 -4.53 14.06
N LEU A 21 -24.18 -5.10 14.82
CA LEU A 21 -22.74 -4.82 14.71
C LEU A 21 -22.14 -5.28 13.36
N PHE A 22 -22.81 -6.20 12.66
CA PHE A 22 -22.44 -6.58 11.30
C PHE A 22 -23.16 -5.71 10.25
N LEU A 23 -24.49 -5.64 10.30
CA LEU A 23 -25.32 -5.04 9.25
C LEU A 23 -25.16 -3.53 9.18
N ILE A 24 -25.12 -2.81 10.31
CA ILE A 24 -24.97 -1.35 10.29
C ILE A 24 -23.64 -0.98 9.63
N PRO A 25 -22.49 -1.52 10.07
CA PRO A 25 -21.22 -1.15 9.48
C PRO A 25 -21.07 -1.70 8.05
N PHE A 26 -21.66 -2.85 7.71
CA PHE A 26 -21.65 -3.38 6.35
C PHE A 26 -22.44 -2.51 5.38
N ILE A 27 -23.68 -2.16 5.72
CA ILE A 27 -24.53 -1.28 4.88
C ILE A 27 -23.86 0.09 4.68
N LEU A 28 -23.29 0.68 5.73
CA LEU A 28 -22.55 1.94 5.61
C LEU A 28 -21.36 1.83 4.63
N ARG A 29 -20.61 0.72 4.68
CA ARG A 29 -19.50 0.48 3.74
C ARG A 29 -19.97 0.27 2.31
N ILE A 30 -21.12 -0.37 2.10
CA ILE A 30 -21.72 -0.51 0.76
C ILE A 30 -22.14 0.84 0.20
N ILE A 31 -22.73 1.72 1.02
CA ILE A 31 -23.14 3.07 0.60
C ILE A 31 -21.95 3.90 0.12
N PHE A 32 -20.79 3.78 0.79
CA PHE A 32 -19.59 4.57 0.51
C PHE A 32 -18.49 3.76 -0.20
N ILE A 33 -18.82 2.64 -0.82
CA ILE A 33 -17.85 1.77 -1.47
C ILE A 33 -17.16 2.52 -2.62
N SER A 34 -15.86 2.31 -2.81
CA SER A 34 -15.16 2.89 -3.95
C SER A 34 -15.62 2.24 -5.25
N HIS A 35 -15.83 3.05 -6.28
CA HIS A 35 -16.12 2.57 -7.63
C HIS A 35 -14.85 2.44 -8.48
N TYR A 36 -13.67 2.63 -7.88
CA TYR A 36 -12.39 2.67 -8.56
C TYR A 36 -11.37 1.75 -7.91
N LEU A 37 -10.39 1.33 -8.71
CA LEU A 37 -9.16 0.71 -8.22
C LEU A 37 -8.18 1.83 -7.84
N ASP A 38 -8.29 2.28 -6.58
CA ASP A 38 -7.66 3.48 -6.03
C ASP A 38 -6.13 3.49 -6.01
N ASP A 39 -5.50 2.32 -6.06
CA ASP A 39 -4.07 2.15 -5.83
C ASP A 39 -3.46 1.27 -6.93
N TRP A 40 -2.18 1.48 -7.22
CA TRP A 40 -1.39 0.59 -8.06
C TRP A 40 -1.54 -0.88 -7.66
N ASP A 41 -1.54 -1.17 -6.35
CA ASP A 41 -1.70 -2.54 -5.85
C ASP A 41 -3.09 -3.11 -6.16
N SER A 42 -4.13 -2.28 -6.11
CA SER A 42 -5.50 -2.72 -6.41
C SER A 42 -5.68 -3.12 -7.88
N ILE A 43 -4.99 -2.45 -8.81
CA ILE A 43 -4.94 -2.87 -10.21
C ILE A 43 -4.27 -4.24 -10.35
N GLN A 44 -3.15 -4.45 -9.66
CA GLN A 44 -2.46 -5.72 -9.71
C GLN A 44 -3.25 -6.87 -9.10
N PHE A 45 -4.04 -6.59 -8.06
CA PHE A 45 -5.00 -7.56 -7.52
C PHE A 45 -6.08 -7.90 -8.54
N ALA A 46 -6.64 -6.90 -9.23
CA ALA A 46 -7.63 -7.12 -10.28
C ALA A 46 -7.07 -8.00 -11.42
N LEU A 47 -5.88 -7.68 -11.91
CA LEU A 47 -5.19 -8.50 -12.90
C LEU A 47 -4.93 -9.93 -12.39
N GLY A 48 -4.50 -10.08 -11.13
CA GLY A 48 -4.22 -11.37 -10.50
C GLY A 48 -5.45 -12.26 -10.32
N ILE A 49 -6.69 -11.71 -10.32
CA ILE A 49 -7.91 -12.51 -10.34
C ILE A 49 -7.96 -13.36 -11.62
N HIS A 50 -7.56 -12.77 -12.75
CA HIS A 50 -7.63 -13.38 -14.08
C HIS A 50 -6.41 -14.22 -14.42
N ASP A 51 -5.22 -13.70 -14.13
CA ASP A 51 -3.95 -14.39 -14.34
C ASP A 51 -3.03 -14.20 -13.14
N PHE A 52 -2.99 -15.22 -12.26
CA PHE A 52 -2.14 -15.19 -11.07
C PHE A 52 -0.69 -15.46 -11.45
N ASN A 53 0.06 -14.40 -11.74
CA ASN A 53 1.45 -14.46 -12.16
C ASN A 53 2.30 -13.38 -11.48
N ILE A 54 3.16 -13.83 -10.56
CA ILE A 54 3.98 -12.93 -9.74
C ILE A 54 5.10 -12.29 -10.55
N LYS A 55 5.61 -12.98 -11.59
CA LYS A 55 6.66 -12.45 -12.48
C LYS A 55 6.16 -11.23 -13.23
N GLU A 56 4.91 -11.27 -13.64
CA GLU A 56 4.23 -10.16 -14.32
C GLU A 56 3.63 -9.13 -13.36
N HIS A 57 3.90 -9.26 -12.05
CA HIS A 57 3.33 -8.46 -10.96
C HIS A 57 1.79 -8.46 -10.96
N GLN A 58 1.19 -9.64 -11.05
CA GLN A 58 -0.25 -9.89 -11.00
C GLN A 58 -0.58 -10.91 -9.89
N PRO A 59 -0.37 -10.58 -8.60
CA PRO A 59 0.18 -9.33 -8.08
C PRO A 59 1.71 -9.34 -7.92
N HIS A 60 2.30 -8.19 -7.60
CA HIS A 60 3.71 -8.08 -7.22
C HIS A 60 4.04 -9.07 -6.09
N PRO A 61 5.32 -9.50 -5.99
CA PRO A 61 5.74 -10.39 -4.90
C PRO A 61 5.27 -9.87 -3.53
N PRO A 62 4.96 -10.74 -2.54
CA PRO A 62 4.94 -12.20 -2.58
C PRO A 62 3.67 -12.79 -3.24
N GLY A 63 2.88 -11.97 -3.95
CA GLY A 63 1.70 -12.37 -4.71
C GLY A 63 0.40 -12.42 -3.91
N TYR A 64 0.43 -12.37 -2.58
CA TYR A 64 -0.78 -12.41 -1.72
C TYR A 64 -1.76 -13.55 -2.11
N PRO A 65 -1.28 -14.80 -2.25
CA PRO A 65 -2.00 -15.86 -2.94
C PRO A 65 -3.35 -16.23 -2.31
N ALA A 66 -3.46 -16.23 -0.98
CA ALA A 66 -4.74 -16.52 -0.34
C ALA A 66 -5.76 -15.38 -0.58
N TYR A 67 -5.28 -14.14 -0.72
CA TYR A 67 -6.15 -13.00 -0.99
C TYR A 67 -6.72 -13.10 -2.41
N ILE A 68 -5.87 -13.40 -3.38
CA ILE A 68 -6.30 -13.62 -4.77
C ILE A 68 -7.22 -14.82 -4.90
N PHE A 69 -6.92 -15.93 -4.23
CA PHE A 69 -7.81 -17.09 -4.21
C PHE A 69 -9.21 -16.72 -3.68
N LEU A 70 -9.29 -15.97 -2.56
CA LEU A 70 -10.57 -15.46 -2.07
C LEU A 70 -11.25 -14.52 -3.08
N ALA A 71 -10.48 -13.66 -3.74
CA ALA A 71 -11.01 -12.75 -4.77
C ALA A 71 -11.58 -13.50 -5.97
N GLN A 72 -10.94 -14.57 -6.42
CA GLN A 72 -11.45 -15.44 -7.48
C GLN A 72 -12.79 -16.09 -7.08
N LEU A 73 -12.94 -16.53 -5.83
CA LEU A 73 -14.23 -17.07 -5.35
C LEU A 73 -15.35 -16.02 -5.36
N PHE A 74 -15.05 -14.77 -5.00
CA PHE A 74 -16.01 -13.67 -5.07
C PHE A 74 -16.31 -13.29 -6.52
N TYR A 75 -15.30 -13.30 -7.38
CA TYR A 75 -15.42 -12.95 -8.79
C TYR A 75 -16.38 -13.89 -9.55
N ILE A 76 -16.44 -15.18 -9.18
CA ILE A 76 -17.42 -16.14 -9.74
C ILE A 76 -18.85 -15.59 -9.63
N ILE A 77 -19.16 -14.86 -8.56
CA ILE A 77 -20.50 -14.32 -8.27
C ILE A 77 -20.69 -12.94 -8.90
N PHE A 78 -19.73 -12.04 -8.75
CA PHE A 78 -19.90 -10.63 -9.10
C PHE A 78 -19.43 -10.25 -10.50
N GLN A 79 -18.47 -10.99 -11.07
CA GLN A 79 -17.93 -10.80 -12.43
C GLN A 79 -17.49 -9.36 -12.74
N ASN A 80 -17.04 -8.64 -11.71
CA ASN A 80 -16.51 -7.28 -11.82
C ASN A 80 -15.37 -7.13 -10.81
N ASP A 81 -14.18 -6.75 -11.28
CA ASP A 81 -12.96 -6.75 -10.47
C ASP A 81 -13.05 -5.77 -9.30
N THR A 82 -13.43 -4.52 -9.58
CA THR A 82 -13.53 -3.46 -8.58
C THR A 82 -14.57 -3.81 -7.52
N LEU A 83 -15.76 -4.23 -7.93
CA LEU A 83 -16.82 -4.64 -7.00
C LEU A 83 -16.39 -5.86 -6.18
N THR A 84 -15.76 -6.85 -6.80
CA THR A 84 -15.24 -8.04 -6.11
C THR A 84 -14.30 -7.66 -4.97
N LEU A 85 -13.27 -6.87 -5.26
CA LEU A 85 -12.24 -6.54 -4.28
C LEU A 85 -12.75 -5.57 -3.21
N THR A 86 -13.56 -4.58 -3.59
CA THR A 86 -14.13 -3.63 -2.62
C THR A 86 -15.21 -4.27 -1.74
N LEU A 87 -16.04 -5.19 -2.26
CA LEU A 87 -16.99 -5.95 -1.45
C LEU A 87 -16.29 -6.87 -0.46
N MET A 88 -15.16 -7.48 -0.85
CA MET A 88 -14.34 -8.22 0.10
C MET A 88 -13.87 -7.31 1.23
N SER A 89 -13.32 -6.13 0.93
CA SER A 89 -12.95 -5.15 1.95
C SER A 89 -14.13 -4.79 2.87
N ALA A 90 -15.30 -4.54 2.29
CA ALA A 90 -16.50 -4.15 3.04
C ALA A 90 -16.98 -5.27 3.98
N LEU A 91 -17.01 -6.50 3.48
CA LEU A 91 -17.41 -7.69 4.22
C LEU A 91 -16.43 -7.98 5.36
N PHE A 92 -15.15 -8.12 5.05
CA PHE A 92 -14.14 -8.47 6.06
C PHE A 92 -13.92 -7.33 7.06
N GLY A 93 -13.98 -6.07 6.62
CA GLY A 93 -14.01 -4.91 7.49
C GLY A 93 -15.14 -5.00 8.52
N SER A 94 -16.35 -5.37 8.08
CA SER A 94 -17.52 -5.53 8.97
C SER A 94 -17.41 -6.75 9.89
N ILE A 95 -16.88 -7.87 9.40
CA ILE A 95 -16.57 -9.06 10.21
C ILE A 95 -15.60 -8.69 11.35
N SER A 96 -14.59 -7.86 11.08
CA SER A 96 -13.61 -7.49 12.09
C SER A 96 -14.23 -6.70 13.25
N VAL A 97 -15.29 -5.91 13.01
CA VAL A 97 -16.04 -5.21 14.06
C VAL A 97 -16.74 -6.21 14.99
N VAL A 98 -17.41 -7.21 14.41
CA VAL A 98 -18.08 -8.28 15.18
C VAL A 98 -17.07 -9.05 16.02
N PHE A 99 -15.96 -9.50 15.44
CA PHE A 99 -14.99 -10.30 16.17
C PHE A 99 -14.16 -9.48 17.17
N THR A 100 -14.05 -8.17 16.98
CA THR A 100 -13.53 -7.25 18.01
C THR A 100 -14.48 -7.19 19.20
N TYR A 101 -15.80 -7.07 18.99
CA TYR A 101 -16.79 -7.19 20.05
C TYR A 101 -16.69 -8.53 20.78
N LEU A 102 -16.66 -9.64 20.04
CA LEU A 102 -16.63 -10.98 20.64
C LEU A 102 -15.36 -11.22 21.45
N LEU A 103 -14.18 -10.87 20.92
CA LEU A 103 -12.92 -11.04 21.66
C LEU A 103 -12.88 -10.16 22.91
N ALA A 104 -13.25 -8.88 22.80
CA ALA A 104 -13.25 -7.96 23.92
C ALA A 104 -14.28 -8.35 25.00
N LYS A 105 -15.43 -8.88 24.59
CA LYS A 105 -16.44 -9.45 25.50
C LYS A 105 -15.88 -10.63 26.28
N GLU A 106 -15.22 -11.57 25.61
CA GLU A 106 -14.58 -12.71 26.27
C GLU A 106 -13.47 -12.28 27.22
N PHE A 107 -12.73 -11.22 26.87
CA PHE A 107 -11.61 -10.72 27.68
C PHE A 107 -12.07 -9.96 28.93
N PHE A 108 -13.02 -9.04 28.78
CA PHE A 108 -13.33 -8.04 29.81
C PHE A 108 -14.83 -7.76 29.99
N GLY A 109 -15.70 -8.46 29.28
CA GLY A 109 -17.15 -8.35 29.42
C GLY A 109 -17.85 -7.46 28.40
N TYR A 110 -19.17 -7.51 28.43
CA TYR A 110 -20.07 -6.98 27.41
C TYR A 110 -19.88 -5.49 27.09
N GLU A 111 -19.73 -4.63 28.10
CA GLU A 111 -19.60 -3.17 27.91
C GLU A 111 -18.32 -2.82 27.13
N ILE A 112 -17.21 -3.47 27.45
CA ILE A 112 -15.93 -3.27 26.76
C ILE A 112 -16.01 -3.83 25.33
N GLY A 113 -16.72 -4.94 25.14
CA GLY A 113 -17.06 -5.47 23.83
C GLY A 113 -17.70 -4.43 22.91
N ILE A 114 -18.81 -3.82 23.34
CA ILE A 114 -19.54 -2.84 22.54
C ILE A 114 -18.67 -1.62 22.24
N LEU A 115 -17.99 -1.10 23.27
CA LEU A 115 -17.15 0.08 23.10
C LEU A 115 -15.99 -0.17 22.14
N SER A 116 -15.38 -1.36 22.17
CA SER A 116 -14.26 -1.72 21.28
C SER A 116 -14.71 -1.79 19.83
N ALA A 117 -15.87 -2.41 19.57
CA ALA A 117 -16.45 -2.48 18.23
C ALA A 117 -16.87 -1.10 17.71
N ALA A 118 -17.45 -0.24 18.56
CA ALA A 118 -17.81 1.13 18.19
C ALA A 118 -16.56 1.96 17.85
N ILE A 119 -15.52 1.91 18.69
CA ILE A 119 -14.26 2.64 18.46
C ILE A 119 -13.60 2.15 17.16
N LEU A 120 -13.46 0.84 16.96
CA LEU A 120 -12.85 0.31 15.75
C LEU A 120 -13.65 0.70 14.50
N SER A 121 -14.98 0.54 14.53
CA SER A 121 -15.84 0.84 13.38
C SER A 121 -15.87 2.33 13.00
N CYS A 122 -15.67 3.23 13.98
CA CYS A 122 -15.63 4.68 13.76
C CYS A 122 -14.21 5.19 13.50
N THR A 123 -13.20 4.32 13.47
CA THR A 123 -11.81 4.71 13.20
C THR A 123 -11.64 4.98 11.69
N PRO A 124 -11.17 6.18 11.27
CA PRO A 124 -11.10 6.56 9.87
C PRO A 124 -10.38 5.56 8.97
N ALA A 125 -9.16 5.15 9.31
CA ALA A 125 -8.42 4.22 8.47
C ALA A 125 -9.09 2.83 8.41
N HIS A 126 -9.75 2.37 9.49
CA HIS A 126 -10.54 1.13 9.41
C HIS A 126 -11.67 1.26 8.40
N PHE A 127 -12.41 2.37 8.43
CA PHE A 127 -13.51 2.61 7.50
C PHE A 127 -13.01 2.77 6.06
N ILE A 128 -12.01 3.63 5.82
CA ILE A 128 -11.39 3.88 4.51
C ILE A 128 -10.93 2.56 3.87
N PHE A 129 -10.12 1.77 4.58
CA PHE A 129 -9.62 0.50 4.03
C PHE A 129 -10.67 -0.59 3.96
N SER A 130 -11.86 -0.37 4.50
CA SER A 130 -13.02 -1.24 4.27
C SER A 130 -13.84 -0.86 3.03
N VAL A 131 -13.59 0.29 2.39
CA VAL A 131 -14.33 0.72 1.19
C VAL A 131 -13.47 0.74 -0.08
N VAL A 132 -12.15 0.63 0.06
CA VAL A 132 -11.20 0.49 -1.07
C VAL A 132 -10.68 -0.95 -1.21
N ALA A 133 -10.23 -1.33 -2.40
CA ALA A 133 -9.75 -2.67 -2.73
C ALA A 133 -8.36 -2.97 -2.13
N MET A 134 -8.30 -3.50 -0.91
CA MET A 134 -7.03 -3.72 -0.18
C MET A 134 -7.02 -5.03 0.62
N ASN A 135 -5.87 -5.72 0.62
CA ASN A 135 -5.70 -6.97 1.36
C ASN A 135 -5.48 -6.76 2.87
N ASP A 136 -5.00 -5.60 3.31
CA ASP A 136 -4.71 -5.30 4.72
C ASP A 136 -5.94 -5.48 5.64
N ILE A 137 -7.11 -5.00 5.23
CA ILE A 137 -8.34 -5.11 6.03
C ILE A 137 -8.82 -6.57 6.14
N VAL A 138 -8.65 -7.35 5.06
CA VAL A 138 -8.98 -8.78 5.02
C VAL A 138 -8.04 -9.55 5.94
N SER A 139 -6.74 -9.24 5.89
CA SER A 139 -5.72 -9.84 6.76
C SER A 139 -6.00 -9.54 8.23
N MET A 140 -6.27 -8.29 8.59
CA MET A 140 -6.60 -7.88 9.95
C MET A 140 -7.87 -8.59 10.45
N SER A 141 -8.90 -8.69 9.61
CA SER A 141 -10.16 -9.38 9.94
C SER A 141 -9.95 -10.86 10.23
N LEU A 142 -9.25 -11.58 9.35
CA LEU A 142 -8.95 -12.99 9.53
C LEU A 142 -8.02 -13.24 10.72
N LEU A 143 -7.11 -12.30 11.03
CA LEU A 143 -6.29 -12.35 12.23
C LEU A 143 -7.16 -12.29 13.50
N ILE A 144 -8.07 -11.32 13.63
CA ILE A 144 -8.93 -11.22 14.83
C ILE A 144 -9.90 -12.40 14.94
N VAL A 145 -10.47 -12.88 13.84
CA VAL A 145 -11.30 -14.11 13.83
C VAL A 145 -10.48 -15.28 14.35
N SER A 146 -9.26 -15.46 13.85
CA SER A 146 -8.37 -16.54 14.26
C SER A 146 -8.01 -16.47 15.74
N ILE A 147 -7.63 -15.28 16.24
CA ILE A 147 -7.28 -15.09 17.65
C ILE A 147 -8.47 -15.35 18.56
N TYR A 148 -9.68 -14.91 18.18
CA TYR A 148 -10.90 -15.23 18.91
C TYR A 148 -11.15 -16.74 18.99
N LEU A 149 -11.11 -17.44 17.85
CA LEU A 149 -11.31 -18.89 17.77
C LEU A 149 -10.27 -19.67 18.59
N LEU A 150 -9.00 -19.27 18.50
CA LEU A 150 -7.91 -19.85 19.27
C LEU A 150 -8.10 -19.62 20.77
N TYR A 151 -8.54 -18.43 21.18
CA TYR A 151 -8.75 -18.09 22.59
C TYR A 151 -9.89 -18.91 23.22
N ILE A 152 -11.08 -18.94 22.60
CA ILE A 152 -12.18 -19.79 23.08
C ILE A 152 -11.82 -21.29 22.96
N GLY A 153 -10.94 -21.62 22.00
CA GLY A 153 -10.37 -22.93 21.75
C GLY A 153 -9.57 -23.53 22.92
N LEU A 154 -9.08 -22.68 23.82
CA LEU A 154 -8.48 -23.12 25.08
C LEU A 154 -9.42 -24.06 25.85
N ASN A 155 -10.72 -23.76 25.83
CA ASN A 155 -11.75 -24.57 26.48
C ASN A 155 -12.52 -25.48 25.51
N ARG A 156 -12.55 -25.16 24.21
CA ARG A 156 -13.36 -25.88 23.21
C ARG A 156 -12.52 -26.28 21.98
N GLU A 157 -12.01 -27.51 21.98
CA GLU A 157 -11.01 -27.98 21.02
C GLU A 157 -11.34 -27.73 19.55
N LYS A 158 -12.60 -27.92 19.11
CA LYS A 158 -13.03 -27.66 17.72
C LYS A 158 -12.66 -26.24 17.24
N PHE A 159 -12.80 -25.22 18.09
CA PHE A 159 -12.47 -23.85 17.74
C PHE A 159 -10.96 -23.58 17.75
N LEU A 160 -10.21 -24.28 18.60
CA LEU A 160 -8.74 -24.23 18.56
C LEU A 160 -8.24 -24.73 17.21
N LEU A 161 -8.76 -25.88 16.76
CA LEU A 161 -8.39 -26.51 15.50
C LEU A 161 -8.75 -25.62 14.30
N LEU A 162 -9.99 -25.10 14.25
CA LEU A 162 -10.41 -24.17 13.21
C LEU A 162 -9.60 -22.87 13.19
N GLY A 163 -9.35 -22.28 14.37
CA GLY A 163 -8.51 -21.09 14.51
C GLY A 163 -7.06 -21.32 14.09
N SER A 164 -6.53 -22.53 14.30
CA SER A 164 -5.18 -22.92 13.89
C SER A 164 -5.06 -22.98 12.36
N TYR A 165 -6.04 -23.60 11.68
CA TYR A 165 -6.10 -23.58 10.22
C TYR A 165 -6.21 -22.15 9.67
N LEU A 166 -7.15 -21.37 10.22
CA LEU A 166 -7.43 -20.03 9.71
C LEU A 166 -6.23 -19.08 9.88
N ILE A 167 -5.50 -19.17 11.00
CA ILE A 167 -4.34 -18.30 11.22
C ILE A 167 -3.16 -18.64 10.29
N GLY A 168 -2.98 -19.92 9.93
CA GLY A 168 -2.02 -20.34 8.89
C GLY A 168 -2.42 -19.87 7.49
N PHE A 169 -3.72 -19.96 7.17
CA PHE A 169 -4.26 -19.43 5.92
C PHE A 169 -4.11 -17.89 5.81
N THR A 170 -4.30 -17.18 6.93
CA THR A 170 -4.16 -15.72 7.01
C THR A 170 -2.78 -15.22 6.58
N ILE A 171 -1.72 -16.01 6.79
CA ILE A 171 -0.36 -15.67 6.31
C ILE A 171 -0.37 -15.47 4.78
N GLY A 172 -1.14 -16.25 4.02
CA GLY A 172 -1.22 -16.12 2.56
C GLY A 172 -1.95 -14.86 2.09
N ILE A 173 -2.72 -14.19 2.95
CA ILE A 173 -3.39 -12.92 2.64
C ILE A 173 -2.37 -11.77 2.70
N ARG A 174 -1.48 -11.84 3.68
CA ARG A 174 -0.43 -10.84 3.92
C ARG A 174 0.78 -11.51 4.58
N PRO A 175 1.72 -12.07 3.78
CA PRO A 175 2.85 -12.83 4.33
C PRO A 175 3.71 -12.04 5.30
N GLN A 176 3.72 -10.71 5.17
CA GLN A 176 4.48 -9.82 6.03
C GLN A 176 4.11 -10.00 7.52
N ILE A 177 2.87 -10.32 7.90
CA ILE A 177 2.51 -10.42 9.33
C ILE A 177 2.84 -11.79 9.99
N PHE A 178 3.60 -12.66 9.32
CA PHE A 178 3.84 -14.04 9.77
C PHE A 178 4.48 -14.14 11.16
N ILE A 179 5.41 -13.25 11.53
CA ILE A 179 6.07 -13.27 12.84
C ILE A 179 5.07 -13.02 13.97
N LEU A 180 4.21 -12.01 13.79
CA LEU A 180 3.14 -11.72 14.74
C LEU A 180 2.22 -12.93 14.92
N ILE A 181 1.83 -13.57 13.82
CA ILE A 181 1.00 -14.78 13.82
C ILE A 181 1.68 -15.91 14.60
N ILE A 182 2.95 -16.23 14.30
CA ILE A 182 3.68 -17.33 14.94
C ILE A 182 3.78 -17.11 16.45
N ILE A 183 4.09 -15.89 16.89
CA ILE A 183 4.23 -15.58 18.32
C ILE A 183 2.88 -15.71 19.03
N LEU A 184 1.82 -15.09 18.51
CA LEU A 184 0.49 -15.18 19.11
C LEU A 184 -0.04 -16.61 19.15
N PHE A 185 0.14 -17.37 18.06
CA PHE A 185 -0.20 -18.78 18.01
C PHE A 185 0.55 -19.58 19.07
N SER A 186 1.87 -19.44 19.15
CA SER A 186 2.73 -20.19 20.07
C SER A 186 2.34 -19.97 21.55
N ILE A 187 1.97 -18.75 21.92
CA ILE A 187 1.54 -18.42 23.29
C ILE A 187 0.23 -19.11 23.64
N ILE A 188 -0.73 -19.15 22.72
CA ILE A 188 -2.01 -19.82 22.95
C ILE A 188 -1.79 -21.35 23.07
N GLN A 189 -0.93 -21.93 22.24
CA GLN A 189 -0.56 -23.35 22.32
C GLN A 189 0.10 -23.70 23.65
N TYR A 190 0.98 -22.83 24.15
CA TYR A 190 1.58 -22.99 25.47
C TYR A 190 0.52 -23.04 26.58
N TRP A 191 -0.55 -22.25 26.46
CA TRP A 191 -1.62 -22.23 27.47
C TRP A 191 -2.64 -23.36 27.37
N LYS A 192 -2.74 -24.05 26.23
CA LYS A 192 -3.68 -25.18 26.05
C LYS A 192 -3.35 -26.36 26.96
N LYS A 193 -2.07 -26.57 27.30
CA LYS A 193 -1.57 -27.64 28.19
C LYS A 193 -2.08 -29.05 27.84
N ASN A 194 -2.36 -29.31 26.56
CA ASN A 194 -2.74 -30.63 26.05
C ASN A 194 -1.90 -30.93 24.81
N LEU A 195 -1.05 -31.96 24.88
CA LEU A 195 -0.11 -32.31 23.82
C LEU A 195 -0.84 -32.75 22.54
N SER A 196 -1.91 -33.53 22.65
CA SER A 196 -2.67 -34.02 21.50
C SER A 196 -3.31 -32.87 20.73
N SER A 197 -4.06 -32.01 21.44
CA SER A 197 -4.66 -30.81 20.82
C SER A 197 -3.61 -29.90 20.20
N ASN A 198 -2.44 -29.75 20.85
CA ASN A 198 -1.35 -28.94 20.32
C ASN A 198 -0.77 -29.50 19.01
N ILE A 199 -0.58 -30.82 18.92
CA ILE A 199 -0.11 -31.49 17.70
C ILE A 199 -1.12 -31.27 16.57
N TYR A 200 -2.41 -31.54 16.80
CA TYR A 200 -3.45 -31.34 15.79
C TYR A 200 -3.57 -29.89 15.34
N SER A 201 -3.45 -28.93 16.26
CA SER A 201 -3.39 -27.51 15.93
C SER A 201 -2.18 -27.15 15.06
N ILE A 202 -0.99 -27.68 15.37
CA ILE A 202 0.20 -27.43 14.54
C ILE A 202 0.01 -28.01 13.14
N ILE A 203 -0.53 -29.23 13.03
CA ILE A 203 -0.86 -29.86 11.74
C ILE A 203 -1.83 -28.98 10.95
N LEU A 204 -2.90 -28.48 11.58
CA LEU A 204 -3.88 -27.63 10.91
C LEU A 204 -3.33 -26.26 10.55
N PHE A 205 -2.46 -25.68 11.38
CA PHE A 205 -1.73 -24.47 11.04
C PHE A 205 -0.88 -24.64 9.79
N ILE A 206 -0.08 -25.72 9.73
CA ILE A 206 0.73 -26.06 8.56
C ILE A 206 -0.16 -26.31 7.34
N PHE A 207 -1.29 -27.00 7.52
CA PHE A 207 -2.26 -27.23 6.45
C PHE A 207 -2.86 -25.92 5.91
N GLY A 208 -3.16 -24.97 6.80
CA GLY A 208 -3.57 -23.61 6.42
C GLY A 208 -2.53 -22.88 5.57
N CYS A 209 -1.24 -22.99 5.93
CA CYS A 209 -0.14 -22.45 5.14
C CYS A 209 -0.01 -23.13 3.76
N ILE A 210 -0.07 -24.46 3.74
CA ILE A 210 0.04 -25.28 2.54
C ILE A 210 -1.08 -24.96 1.54
N THR A 211 -2.28 -24.67 2.03
CA THR A 211 -3.48 -24.40 1.20
C THR A 211 -3.23 -23.29 0.18
N TRP A 212 -2.49 -22.24 0.54
CA TRP A 212 -2.15 -21.16 -0.39
C TRP A 212 -0.73 -21.30 -0.96
N PHE A 213 0.22 -21.85 -0.20
CA PHE A 213 1.62 -21.89 -0.59
C PHE A 213 1.90 -22.84 -1.75
N ILE A 214 1.31 -24.05 -1.72
CA ILE A 214 1.53 -25.05 -2.77
C ILE A 214 0.95 -24.58 -4.11
N PRO A 215 -0.33 -24.17 -4.20
CA PRO A 215 -0.89 -23.67 -5.47
C PRO A 215 -0.11 -22.47 -6.02
N ALA A 216 0.23 -21.51 -5.16
CA ALA A 216 0.99 -20.32 -5.57
C ALA A 216 2.37 -20.69 -6.12
N SER A 217 3.05 -21.64 -5.49
CA SER A 217 4.34 -22.14 -5.94
C SER A 217 4.22 -22.84 -7.29
N ILE A 218 3.24 -23.72 -7.47
CA ILE A 218 3.05 -24.46 -8.72
C ILE A 218 2.78 -23.50 -9.89
N LEU A 219 1.90 -22.50 -9.69
CA LEU A 219 1.54 -21.53 -10.72
C LEU A 219 2.71 -20.63 -11.14
N ASN A 220 3.72 -20.45 -10.28
CA ASN A 220 4.87 -19.57 -10.53
C ASN A 220 6.17 -20.33 -10.86
N GLY A 221 6.08 -21.59 -11.30
CA GLY A 221 7.24 -22.37 -11.75
C GLY A 221 7.93 -23.20 -10.66
N GLY A 222 7.26 -23.42 -9.53
CA GLY A 222 7.73 -24.25 -8.42
C GLY A 222 8.19 -23.45 -7.19
N VAL A 223 8.47 -24.18 -6.11
CA VAL A 223 8.80 -23.59 -4.80
C VAL A 223 10.04 -22.70 -4.85
N ILE A 224 11.10 -23.14 -5.53
CA ILE A 224 12.37 -22.40 -5.61
C ILE A 224 12.16 -21.05 -6.31
N GLU A 225 11.41 -21.04 -7.42
CA GLU A 225 11.14 -19.84 -8.20
C GLU A 225 10.26 -18.86 -7.40
N TYR A 226 9.19 -19.36 -6.78
CA TYR A 226 8.32 -18.56 -5.92
C TYR A 226 9.09 -17.87 -4.78
N LEU A 227 9.98 -18.61 -4.11
CA LEU A 227 10.82 -18.06 -3.04
C LEU A 227 11.83 -17.04 -3.58
N THR A 228 12.36 -17.24 -4.79
CA THR A 228 13.28 -16.30 -5.45
C THR A 228 12.59 -14.98 -5.78
N LEU A 229 11.39 -15.05 -6.37
CA LEU A 229 10.56 -13.87 -6.66
C LEU A 229 10.21 -13.12 -5.37
N THR A 230 9.77 -13.85 -4.34
CA THR A 230 9.47 -13.27 -3.03
C THR A 230 10.69 -12.56 -2.45
N ARG A 231 11.87 -13.18 -2.49
CA ARG A 231 13.11 -12.61 -1.96
C ARG A 231 13.53 -11.32 -2.68
N SER A 232 13.34 -11.24 -4.00
CA SER A 232 13.74 -10.07 -4.79
C SER A 232 13.09 -8.77 -4.28
N GLN A 233 11.82 -8.83 -3.87
CA GLN A 233 11.13 -7.70 -3.27
C GLN A 233 11.69 -7.37 -1.88
N ILE A 234 11.98 -8.38 -1.07
CA ILE A 234 12.53 -8.15 0.27
C ILE A 234 13.89 -7.44 0.14
N ASP A 235 14.72 -7.82 -0.83
CA ASP A 235 16.05 -7.24 -1.06
C ASP A 235 16.01 -5.85 -1.74
N ALA A 236 14.88 -5.48 -2.35
CA ALA A 236 14.67 -4.15 -2.94
C ALA A 236 14.26 -3.07 -1.91
N VAL A 237 14.01 -3.43 -0.65
CA VAL A 237 13.56 -2.50 0.40
C VAL A 237 14.64 -2.34 1.46
N ASP A 238 14.95 -1.11 1.85
CA ASP A 238 15.83 -0.83 2.99
C ASP A 238 15.17 -1.30 4.30
N ARG A 239 15.81 -2.27 4.98
CA ARG A 239 15.31 -2.89 6.22
C ARG A 239 16.05 -2.39 7.45
N PHE A 240 15.40 -2.45 8.62
CA PHE A 240 16.03 -2.20 9.93
C PHE A 240 16.61 -0.79 10.13
N ASN A 241 16.08 0.21 9.43
CA ASN A 241 16.42 1.61 9.69
C ASN A 241 15.63 2.13 10.89
N TYR A 242 16.09 1.83 12.11
CA TYR A 242 15.54 2.40 13.35
C TYR A 242 15.94 3.86 13.52
N THR A 243 15.39 4.72 12.67
CA THR A 243 15.66 6.14 12.69
C THR A 243 14.55 6.89 13.44
N PHE A 244 14.90 8.03 14.01
CA PHE A 244 13.92 8.96 14.58
C PHE A 244 12.83 9.30 13.55
N VAL A 245 13.20 9.39 12.26
CA VAL A 245 12.29 9.64 11.14
C VAL A 245 11.23 8.54 10.99
N GLN A 246 11.58 7.26 11.17
CA GLN A 246 10.58 6.18 11.09
C GLN A 246 9.61 6.22 12.27
N PHE A 247 10.08 6.59 13.46
CA PHE A 247 9.21 6.80 14.60
C PHE A 247 8.27 7.98 14.39
N GLU A 248 8.77 9.11 13.88
CA GLU A 248 7.95 10.27 13.52
C GLU A 248 6.88 9.91 12.49
N LYS A 249 7.25 9.18 11.43
CA LYS A 249 6.30 8.66 10.44
C LYS A 249 5.25 7.76 11.05
N PHE A 250 5.62 6.86 11.97
CA PHE A 250 4.66 6.03 12.69
C PHE A 250 3.64 6.88 13.47
N ILE A 251 4.09 7.91 14.17
CA ILE A 251 3.21 8.83 14.91
C ILE A 251 2.28 9.58 13.96
N ASN A 252 2.80 10.11 12.85
CA ASN A 252 1.98 10.82 11.86
C ASN A 252 0.91 9.90 11.25
N LEU A 253 1.27 8.67 10.86
CA LEU A 253 0.30 7.71 10.32
C LEU A 253 -0.73 7.26 11.36
N MET A 254 -0.35 7.17 12.65
CA MET A 254 -1.31 6.92 13.73
C MET A 254 -2.33 8.07 13.87
N LEU A 255 -1.87 9.32 13.76
CA LEU A 255 -2.75 10.49 13.77
C LEU A 255 -3.64 10.53 12.53
N ASP A 256 -3.12 10.23 11.34
CA ASP A 256 -3.92 10.18 10.11
C ASP A 256 -4.98 9.07 10.19
N GLY A 257 -4.63 7.91 10.76
CA GLY A 257 -5.53 6.76 10.84
C GLY A 257 -6.66 6.87 11.86
N TRP A 258 -6.43 7.60 12.96
CA TRP A 258 -7.37 7.71 14.08
C TRP A 258 -7.88 9.14 14.32
N THR A 259 -7.37 10.11 13.58
CA THR A 259 -7.47 11.57 13.83
C THR A 259 -6.71 12.01 15.08
N GLN A 260 -6.66 13.32 15.34
CA GLN A 260 -6.04 13.88 16.55
C GLN A 260 -6.68 13.36 17.85
N ILE A 261 -7.89 12.79 17.80
CA ILE A 261 -8.62 12.21 18.94
C ILE A 261 -7.85 11.05 19.58
N ILE A 262 -6.98 10.37 18.84
CA ILE A 262 -6.12 9.32 19.40
C ILE A 262 -5.25 9.82 20.55
N ILE A 263 -4.84 11.09 20.54
CA ILE A 263 -4.05 11.69 21.62
C ILE A 263 -4.86 11.68 22.93
N PHE A 264 -6.15 12.02 22.87
CA PHE A 264 -7.04 11.95 24.02
C PHE A 264 -7.16 10.52 24.56
N PHE A 265 -7.33 9.53 23.68
CA PHE A 265 -7.41 8.11 24.10
C PHE A 265 -6.08 7.56 24.63
N ILE A 266 -4.94 7.99 24.09
CA ILE A 266 -3.63 7.66 24.62
C ILE A 266 -3.48 8.23 26.03
N ILE A 267 -3.83 9.50 26.25
CA ILE A 267 -3.79 10.14 27.58
C ILE A 267 -4.66 9.37 28.58
N LEU A 268 -5.90 9.02 28.21
CA LEU A 268 -6.78 8.21 29.07
C LEU A 268 -6.16 6.84 29.37
N THR A 269 -5.57 6.18 28.38
CA THR A 269 -4.92 4.89 28.55
C THR A 269 -3.72 5.01 29.48
N THR A 270 -2.88 6.03 29.33
CA THR A 270 -1.74 6.31 30.22
C THR A 270 -2.21 6.56 31.66
N ILE A 271 -3.25 7.37 31.86
CA ILE A 271 -3.84 7.62 33.19
C ILE A 271 -4.33 6.30 33.80
N ALA A 272 -5.06 5.48 33.03
CA ALA A 272 -5.55 4.18 33.50
C ALA A 272 -4.39 3.25 33.91
N ILE A 273 -3.32 3.20 33.12
CA ILE A 273 -2.12 2.42 33.44
C ILE A 273 -1.46 2.94 34.73
N CYS A 274 -1.27 4.25 34.88
CA CYS A 274 -0.69 4.84 36.10
C CYS A 274 -1.52 4.48 37.34
N LEU A 275 -2.86 4.61 37.27
CA LEU A 275 -3.76 4.24 38.36
C LEU A 275 -3.69 2.75 38.68
N LEU A 276 -3.64 1.88 37.66
CA LEU A 276 -3.49 0.43 37.84
C LEU A 276 -2.16 0.07 38.50
N ILE A 277 -1.07 0.75 38.13
CA ILE A 277 0.24 0.57 38.76
C ILE A 277 0.13 0.95 40.23
N ILE A 278 -0.36 2.15 40.55
CA ILE A 278 -0.51 2.62 41.94
C ILE A 278 -1.35 1.65 42.79
N GLU A 279 -2.47 1.16 42.26
CA GLU A 279 -3.35 0.22 42.99
C GLU A 279 -2.71 -1.16 43.22
N LYS A 280 -1.82 -1.58 42.33
CA LYS A 280 -1.13 -2.88 42.40
C LYS A 280 0.26 -2.80 43.00
N MET A 281 0.81 -1.61 43.26
CA MET A 281 2.09 -1.43 43.94
C MET A 281 2.07 -2.21 45.27
N GLY A 282 3.01 -3.13 45.44
CA GLY A 282 3.10 -4.02 46.61
C GLY A 282 2.14 -5.23 46.62
N LYS A 283 1.29 -5.42 45.60
CA LYS A 283 0.32 -6.53 45.49
C LYS A 283 0.50 -7.40 44.24
N VAL A 284 1.56 -7.20 43.46
CA VAL A 284 1.82 -7.96 42.23
C VAL A 284 2.28 -9.37 42.57
N ASN A 285 1.40 -10.34 42.36
CA ASN A 285 1.78 -11.75 42.37
C ASN A 285 2.14 -12.19 40.94
N LEU A 286 3.44 -12.35 40.67
CA LEU A 286 3.98 -12.76 39.37
C LEU A 286 3.52 -14.17 38.92
N LYS A 287 2.87 -14.95 39.80
CA LYS A 287 2.47 -16.34 39.48
C LYS A 287 1.19 -16.46 38.66
N ASN A 288 0.38 -15.41 38.50
CA ASN A 288 -0.88 -15.46 37.74
C ASN A 288 -0.84 -14.55 36.51
N ILE A 289 -0.56 -15.15 35.35
CA ILE A 289 -0.57 -14.45 34.05
C ILE A 289 -2.03 -14.18 33.63
N ASN A 290 -2.38 -12.90 33.43
CA ASN A 290 -3.66 -12.51 32.85
C ASN A 290 -3.60 -12.72 31.32
N LYS A 291 -4.11 -13.86 30.85
CA LYS A 291 -4.07 -14.26 29.43
C LYS A 291 -4.58 -13.15 28.47
N PRO A 292 -5.77 -12.54 28.68
CA PRO A 292 -6.23 -11.40 27.88
C PRO A 292 -5.21 -10.26 27.72
N LEU A 293 -4.71 -9.73 28.85
CA LEU A 293 -3.76 -8.61 28.84
C LEU A 293 -2.43 -9.02 28.19
N THR A 294 -1.99 -10.25 28.38
CA THR A 294 -0.78 -10.77 27.73
C THR A 294 -0.93 -10.87 26.21
N ILE A 295 -2.08 -11.34 25.70
CA ILE A 295 -2.34 -11.36 24.25
C ILE A 295 -2.26 -9.93 23.69
N LEU A 296 -2.99 -8.99 24.30
CA LEU A 296 -3.05 -7.61 23.81
C LEU A 296 -1.68 -6.92 23.85
N PHE A 297 -0.93 -7.10 24.95
CA PHE A 297 0.40 -6.52 25.10
C PHE A 297 1.37 -7.07 24.06
N ILE A 298 1.42 -8.39 23.88
CA ILE A 298 2.32 -9.01 22.92
C ILE A 298 1.91 -8.68 21.49
N TRP A 299 0.61 -8.64 21.19
CA TRP A 299 0.10 -8.23 19.88
C TRP A 299 0.58 -6.81 19.55
N LEU A 300 0.43 -5.85 20.47
CA LEU A 300 0.91 -4.49 20.24
C LEU A 300 2.42 -4.40 20.16
N LEU A 301 3.14 -5.03 21.09
CA LEU A 301 4.60 -4.96 21.14
C LEU A 301 5.22 -5.49 19.86
N ILE A 302 4.83 -6.70 19.44
CA ILE A 302 5.33 -7.34 18.24
C ILE A 302 4.82 -6.62 16.99
N GLY A 303 3.55 -6.22 16.97
CA GLY A 303 2.96 -5.48 15.85
C GLY A 303 3.68 -4.17 15.58
N VAL A 304 3.87 -3.33 16.59
CA VAL A 304 4.57 -2.04 16.48
C VAL A 304 6.03 -2.23 16.11
N PHE A 305 6.74 -3.16 16.78
CA PHE A 305 8.13 -3.48 16.47
C PHE A 305 8.29 -3.87 15.00
N PHE A 306 7.39 -4.71 14.48
CA PHE A 306 7.44 -5.19 13.12
C PHE A 306 7.09 -4.10 12.09
N ILE A 307 6.06 -3.29 12.38
CA ILE A 307 5.65 -2.15 11.54
C ILE A 307 6.83 -1.19 11.35
N ILE A 308 7.52 -0.83 12.44
CA ILE A 308 8.64 0.12 12.41
C ILE A 308 9.89 -0.51 11.77
N SER A 309 10.15 -1.80 11.97
CA SER A 309 11.40 -2.44 11.54
C SER A 309 11.42 -2.88 10.08
N LEU A 310 10.28 -3.34 9.53
CA LEU A 310 10.24 -3.95 8.20
C LEU A 310 9.62 -3.08 7.11
N TYR A 311 8.86 -2.05 7.45
CA TYR A 311 8.22 -1.20 6.46
C TYR A 311 8.91 0.15 6.32
N THR A 312 9.03 0.60 5.08
CA THR A 312 9.14 2.04 4.81
C THR A 312 7.75 2.64 5.04
N LEU A 313 7.57 3.32 6.16
CA LEU A 313 6.25 3.87 6.53
C LEU A 313 5.93 5.08 5.65
N TYR A 314 4.85 4.96 4.88
CA TYR A 314 4.33 6.05 4.05
C TYR A 314 2.80 6.00 3.88
N ILE A 315 2.13 4.94 4.34
CA ILE A 315 0.68 4.78 4.20
C ILE A 315 0.08 4.10 5.43
N THR A 316 -1.12 4.54 5.84
CA THR A 316 -1.73 4.15 7.11
C THR A 316 -2.18 2.69 7.16
N ARG A 317 -2.44 2.04 6.02
CA ARG A 317 -2.90 0.63 5.99
C ARG A 317 -1.97 -0.34 6.72
N TYR A 318 -0.67 -0.04 6.77
CA TYR A 318 0.32 -0.87 7.47
C TYR A 318 0.07 -0.99 8.97
N LEU A 319 -0.67 -0.04 9.56
CA LEU A 319 -0.96 0.00 10.99
C LEU A 319 -2.26 -0.74 11.36
N LEU A 320 -3.07 -1.16 10.39
CA LEU A 320 -4.34 -1.85 10.66
C LEU A 320 -4.21 -3.05 11.62
N PRO A 321 -3.18 -3.92 11.54
CA PRO A 321 -3.04 -5.06 12.45
C PRO A 321 -3.00 -4.71 13.94
N ILE A 322 -2.61 -3.49 14.32
CA ILE A 322 -2.56 -3.05 15.72
C ILE A 322 -3.83 -2.31 16.17
N PHE A 323 -4.74 -1.96 15.25
CA PHE A 323 -5.93 -1.18 15.60
C PHE A 323 -6.92 -1.97 16.46
N VAL A 324 -7.04 -3.27 16.22
CA VAL A 324 -7.88 -4.15 17.03
C VAL A 324 -7.44 -4.17 18.50
N PRO A 325 -6.21 -4.57 18.87
CA PRO A 325 -5.81 -4.54 20.27
C PRO A 325 -5.82 -3.13 20.88
N LEU A 326 -5.52 -2.08 20.11
CA LEU A 326 -5.66 -0.69 20.58
C LEU A 326 -7.10 -0.35 20.97
N SER A 327 -8.08 -0.66 20.12
CA SER A 327 -9.50 -0.40 20.40
C SER A 327 -9.98 -1.07 21.69
N ILE A 328 -9.49 -2.28 21.96
CA ILE A 328 -9.81 -3.04 23.17
C ILE A 328 -9.17 -2.42 24.41
N ILE A 329 -7.89 -2.04 24.34
CA ILE A 329 -7.19 -1.40 25.47
C ILE A 329 -7.77 -0.02 25.79
N ILE A 330 -8.08 0.78 24.76
CA ILE A 330 -8.72 2.08 24.93
C ILE A 330 -10.08 1.89 25.61
N SER A 331 -10.89 0.92 25.16
CA SER A 331 -12.20 0.63 25.74
C SER A 331 -12.11 0.18 27.19
N TYR A 332 -11.15 -0.70 27.50
CA TYR A 332 -10.86 -1.12 28.87
C TYR A 332 -10.47 0.08 29.75
N SER A 333 -9.61 0.96 29.24
CA SER A 333 -9.14 2.15 29.95
C SER A 333 -10.27 3.14 30.23
N ILE A 334 -11.14 3.36 29.24
CA ILE A 334 -12.32 4.22 29.38
C ILE A 334 -13.24 3.70 30.48
N LYS A 335 -13.56 2.40 30.42
CA LYS A 335 -14.43 1.75 31.40
C LYS A 335 -13.82 1.79 32.80
N TYR A 336 -12.53 1.48 32.91
CA TYR A 336 -11.79 1.47 34.16
C TYR A 336 -11.80 2.85 34.85
N ILE A 337 -11.52 3.93 34.12
CA ILE A 337 -11.59 5.30 34.66
C ILE A 337 -13.04 5.67 35.00
N GLY A 338 -13.99 5.34 34.13
CA GLY A 338 -15.41 5.60 34.34
C GLY A 338 -15.96 4.98 35.63
N ASP A 339 -15.43 3.83 36.05
CA ASP A 339 -15.83 3.16 37.28
C ASP A 339 -15.20 3.74 38.55
N LYS A 340 -14.19 4.61 38.43
CA LYS A 340 -13.64 5.37 39.57
C LYS A 340 -14.49 6.59 39.95
N PHE A 341 -15.39 7.04 39.08
CA PHE A 341 -16.29 8.15 39.40
C PHE A 341 -17.45 7.71 40.31
N SER A 342 -17.39 8.06 41.59
CA SER A 342 -18.51 7.87 42.53
C SER A 342 -19.68 8.84 42.27
N ASN A 343 -19.41 10.03 41.73
CA ASN A 343 -20.44 11.02 41.42
C ASN A 343 -21.08 10.74 40.05
N LYS A 344 -22.38 10.42 40.07
CA LYS A 344 -23.17 10.10 38.86
C LYS A 344 -23.12 11.19 37.79
N LYS A 345 -23.14 12.49 38.16
CA LYS A 345 -23.07 13.59 37.20
C LYS A 345 -21.73 13.63 36.47
N LEU A 346 -20.62 13.49 37.20
CA LEU A 346 -19.28 13.45 36.61
C LEU A 346 -19.10 12.22 35.70
N LYS A 347 -19.62 11.06 36.11
CA LYS A 347 -19.61 9.84 35.29
C LYS A 347 -20.35 10.05 33.97
N ILE A 348 -21.53 10.70 33.99
CA ILE A 348 -22.29 11.02 32.77
C ILE A 348 -21.52 11.99 31.87
N ILE A 349 -20.95 13.06 32.43
CA ILE A 349 -20.14 14.03 31.65
C ILE A 349 -18.97 13.33 30.98
N TYR A 350 -18.24 12.49 31.72
CA TYR A 350 -17.10 11.73 31.20
C TYR A 350 -17.48 10.86 29.99
N TYR A 351 -18.52 10.04 30.11
CA TYR A 351 -18.97 9.20 28.99
C TYR A 351 -19.56 10.01 27.85
N SER A 352 -20.14 11.19 28.12
CA SER A 352 -20.62 12.10 27.07
C SER A 352 -19.45 12.65 26.25
N ILE A 353 -18.34 13.03 26.89
CA ILE A 353 -17.11 13.48 26.20
C ILE A 353 -16.57 12.35 25.32
N VAL A 354 -16.47 11.12 25.86
CA VAL A 354 -16.02 9.95 25.08
C VAL A 354 -16.93 9.71 23.88
N CYS A 355 -18.25 9.79 24.06
CA CYS A 355 -19.22 9.63 22.98
C CYS A 355 -19.05 10.71 21.91
N VAL A 356 -18.89 11.98 22.29
CA VAL A 356 -18.61 13.08 21.36
C VAL A 356 -17.33 12.83 20.57
N CYS A 357 -16.25 12.37 21.20
CA CYS A 357 -15.02 12.00 20.50
C CYS A 357 -15.26 10.91 19.45
N ILE A 358 -15.96 9.83 19.79
CA ILE A 358 -16.27 8.75 18.84
C ILE A 358 -17.15 9.26 17.69
N VAL A 359 -18.11 10.15 17.96
CA VAL A 359 -18.96 10.75 16.93
C VAL A 359 -18.16 11.66 16.01
N ILE A 360 -17.23 12.46 16.52
CA ILE A 360 -16.35 13.30 15.69
C ILE A 360 -15.48 12.43 14.78
N MET A 361 -14.90 11.33 15.31
CA MET A 361 -14.15 10.37 14.49
C MET A 361 -15.03 9.78 13.38
N LEU A 362 -16.28 9.44 13.68
CA LEU A 362 -17.23 8.92 12.69
C LEU A 362 -17.56 9.96 11.62
N ILE A 363 -17.83 11.21 11.99
CA ILE A 363 -18.13 12.30 11.04
C ILE A 363 -16.93 12.51 10.09
N GLN A 364 -15.72 12.55 10.64
CA GLN A 364 -14.49 12.67 9.85
C GLN A 364 -14.31 11.48 8.92
N SER A 365 -14.55 10.26 9.41
CA SER A 365 -14.52 9.03 8.60
C SER A 365 -15.50 9.11 7.44
N ILE A 366 -16.77 9.47 7.70
CA ILE A 366 -17.84 9.61 6.70
C ILE A 366 -17.45 10.66 5.64
N SER A 367 -16.90 11.79 6.05
CA SER A 367 -16.44 12.83 5.13
C SER A 367 -15.38 12.30 4.14
N ILE A 368 -14.44 11.49 4.62
CA ILE A 368 -13.38 10.93 3.79
C ILE A 368 -13.93 9.85 2.87
N VAL A 369 -14.68 8.87 3.39
CA VAL A 369 -15.20 7.77 2.55
C VAL A 369 -16.25 8.25 1.54
N SER A 370 -17.02 9.30 1.86
CA SER A 370 -17.89 9.96 0.88
C SER A 370 -17.08 10.55 -0.28
N SER A 371 -15.93 11.16 0.01
CA SER A 371 -15.03 11.68 -1.03
C SER A 371 -14.45 10.55 -1.89
N ILE A 372 -14.05 9.42 -1.28
CA ILE A 372 -13.58 8.21 -2.00
C ILE A 372 -14.65 7.70 -2.97
N SER A 373 -15.91 7.64 -2.54
CA SER A 373 -17.00 7.11 -3.37
C SER A 373 -17.39 8.01 -4.56
N HIS A 374 -17.01 9.29 -4.58
CA HIS A 374 -17.46 10.26 -5.60
C HIS A 374 -16.32 10.85 -6.44
N ILE A 375 -15.10 10.87 -5.92
CA ILE A 375 -13.95 11.50 -6.58
C ILE A 375 -13.00 10.42 -7.05
N ALA A 376 -12.96 10.21 -8.37
CA ALA A 376 -12.06 9.28 -9.02
C ALA A 376 -10.58 9.57 -8.67
N PRO A 377 -9.71 8.56 -8.56
CA PRO A 377 -8.27 8.77 -8.45
C PRO A 377 -7.72 9.59 -9.61
N ALA A 378 -6.66 10.38 -9.40
CA ALA A 378 -6.07 11.18 -10.48
C ALA A 378 -5.66 10.35 -11.71
N PRO A 379 -5.10 9.12 -11.58
CA PRO A 379 -4.83 8.24 -12.72
C PRO A 379 -6.09 7.81 -13.49
N VAL A 380 -7.22 7.63 -12.81
CA VAL A 380 -8.48 7.23 -13.46
C VAL A 380 -9.12 8.42 -14.18
N GLN A 381 -9.05 9.61 -13.58
CA GLN A 381 -9.45 10.86 -14.25
C GLN A 381 -8.61 11.08 -15.53
N ALA A 382 -7.29 10.91 -15.42
CA ALA A 382 -6.37 11.02 -16.54
C ALA A 382 -6.66 9.96 -17.62
N ALA A 383 -6.92 8.71 -17.24
CA ALA A 383 -7.29 7.66 -18.17
C ALA A 383 -8.56 8.02 -18.95
N THR A 384 -9.62 8.44 -18.24
CA THR A 384 -10.90 8.85 -18.84
C THR A 384 -10.69 9.99 -19.84
N TYR A 385 -9.90 11.00 -19.46
CA TYR A 385 -9.55 12.10 -20.36
C TYR A 385 -8.83 11.63 -21.63
N ILE A 386 -7.87 10.71 -21.51
CA ILE A 386 -7.14 10.18 -22.66
C ILE A 386 -8.10 9.42 -23.60
N GLU A 387 -8.99 8.59 -23.05
CA GLU A 387 -9.97 7.83 -23.82
C GLU A 387 -10.92 8.74 -24.61
N GLU A 388 -11.35 9.85 -24.01
CA GLU A 388 -12.31 10.78 -24.62
C GLU A 388 -11.68 11.70 -25.68
N ASN A 389 -10.36 11.97 -25.59
CA ASN A 389 -9.72 13.04 -26.38
C ASN A 389 -8.69 12.54 -27.41
N TYR A 390 -8.25 11.27 -27.35
CA TYR A 390 -7.21 10.73 -28.23
C TYR A 390 -7.65 9.46 -28.96
N ASN A 391 -7.04 9.22 -30.13
CA ASN A 391 -7.29 8.02 -30.91
C ASN A 391 -6.23 6.95 -30.59
N HIS A 392 -6.66 5.74 -30.23
CA HIS A 392 -5.75 4.66 -29.87
C HIS A 392 -4.87 4.17 -31.02
N ASN A 393 -5.23 4.46 -32.28
CA ASN A 393 -4.45 4.05 -33.45
C ASN A 393 -3.24 4.94 -33.74
N ASP A 394 -3.27 6.21 -33.31
CA ASP A 394 -2.21 7.19 -33.58
C ASP A 394 -1.47 7.67 -32.32
N THR A 395 -1.89 7.19 -31.14
CA THR A 395 -1.39 7.67 -29.85
C THR A 395 -0.83 6.52 -29.01
N ILE A 396 0.36 6.72 -28.44
CA ILE A 396 0.94 5.84 -27.43
C ILE A 396 1.02 6.54 -26.07
N ILE A 397 0.94 5.75 -25.00
CA ILE A 397 0.97 6.25 -23.63
C ILE A 397 2.26 5.78 -22.95
N ILE A 398 3.03 6.73 -22.42
CA ILE A 398 4.26 6.47 -21.67
C ILE A 398 4.07 6.92 -20.22
N ALA A 399 3.98 5.97 -19.31
CA ALA A 399 3.69 6.24 -17.90
C ALA A 399 4.59 5.43 -16.98
N ARG A 400 4.93 6.00 -15.82
CA ARG A 400 5.73 5.33 -14.78
C ARG A 400 4.86 5.03 -13.58
N ASP A 401 4.32 6.06 -12.94
CA ASP A 401 3.57 5.95 -11.69
C ASP A 401 2.11 5.51 -11.91
N SER A 402 1.50 5.88 -13.04
CA SER A 402 0.15 5.45 -13.42
C SER A 402 0.13 4.37 -14.49
N TYR A 403 1.28 3.77 -14.82
CA TYR A 403 1.38 2.74 -15.86
C TYR A 403 0.33 1.64 -15.72
N ARG A 404 0.13 1.09 -14.51
CA ARG A 404 -0.87 0.04 -14.29
C ARG A 404 -2.29 0.54 -14.48
N HIS A 405 -2.61 1.75 -14.03
CA HIS A 405 -3.93 2.34 -14.25
C HIS A 405 -4.20 2.52 -15.74
N PHE A 406 -3.27 3.10 -16.50
CA PHE A 406 -3.45 3.27 -17.94
C PHE A 406 -3.51 1.92 -18.68
N GLN A 407 -2.67 0.97 -18.31
CA GLN A 407 -2.72 -0.39 -18.87
C GLN A 407 -4.09 -1.05 -18.64
N TYR A 408 -4.70 -0.84 -17.48
CA TYR A 408 -5.97 -1.47 -17.11
C TYR A 408 -7.19 -0.74 -17.67
N TYR A 409 -7.26 0.58 -17.53
CA TYR A 409 -8.41 1.39 -17.95
C TYR A 409 -8.39 1.77 -19.44
N LEU A 410 -7.24 1.68 -20.11
CA LEU A 410 -7.09 1.98 -21.54
C LEU A 410 -6.61 0.75 -22.33
N PRO A 411 -7.35 -0.38 -22.32
CA PRO A 411 -6.89 -1.63 -22.92
C PRO A 411 -6.68 -1.53 -24.44
N ASN A 412 -7.33 -0.57 -25.10
CA ASN A 412 -7.18 -0.33 -26.54
C ASN A 412 -5.94 0.47 -26.89
N PHE A 413 -5.35 1.20 -25.93
CA PHE A 413 -4.15 2.02 -26.15
C PHE A 413 -2.89 1.20 -25.90
N THR A 414 -1.85 1.47 -26.69
CA THR A 414 -0.52 0.93 -26.40
C THR A 414 0.10 1.73 -25.26
N THR A 415 0.08 1.15 -24.06
CA THR A 415 0.68 1.72 -22.86
C THR A 415 2.03 1.04 -22.57
N LYS A 416 3.09 1.83 -22.36
CA LYS A 416 4.44 1.36 -22.01
C LYS A 416 5.05 2.20 -20.88
N MET A 417 6.03 1.63 -20.18
CA MET A 417 6.86 2.39 -19.23
C MET A 417 7.96 3.20 -19.90
N TYR A 418 8.42 2.71 -21.06
CA TYR A 418 9.57 3.22 -21.79
C TYR A 418 9.27 3.17 -23.28
N VAL A 419 9.74 4.17 -24.01
CA VAL A 419 9.56 4.31 -25.46
C VAL A 419 10.33 3.23 -26.20
N SER A 420 11.52 2.84 -25.71
CA SER A 420 12.30 1.75 -26.32
C SER A 420 11.59 0.39 -26.32
N ASN A 421 10.56 0.22 -25.50
CA ASN A 421 9.74 -1.00 -25.44
C ASN A 421 8.59 -0.97 -26.46
N VAL A 422 8.46 0.10 -27.24
CA VAL A 422 7.49 0.22 -28.34
C VAL A 422 8.11 -0.38 -29.61
N LYS A 423 7.37 -1.27 -30.27
CA LYS A 423 7.74 -1.79 -31.59
C LYS A 423 7.06 -0.94 -32.66
N LEU A 424 7.82 -0.04 -33.27
CA LEU A 424 7.35 0.74 -34.42
C LEU A 424 7.65 -0.04 -35.71
N THR A 425 6.64 -0.22 -36.56
CA THR A 425 6.76 -0.80 -37.90
C THR A 425 6.39 0.25 -38.94
N ASP A 426 6.74 0.05 -40.21
CA ASP A 426 6.38 1.00 -41.28
C ASP A 426 4.86 1.20 -41.44
N GLU A 427 4.04 0.29 -40.91
CA GLU A 427 2.57 0.38 -40.90
C GLU A 427 2.00 1.13 -39.68
N THR A 428 2.83 1.46 -38.68
CA THR A 428 2.36 2.14 -37.47
C THR A 428 1.95 3.59 -37.75
N GLN A 429 0.67 3.90 -37.55
CA GLN A 429 0.11 5.25 -37.69
C GLN A 429 0.38 6.16 -36.48
N ILE A 430 1.24 5.72 -35.55
CA ILE A 430 1.52 6.44 -34.32
C ILE A 430 2.24 7.74 -34.66
N THR A 431 1.70 8.85 -34.18
CA THR A 431 2.25 10.20 -34.35
C THR A 431 2.39 10.95 -33.03
N LYS A 432 1.67 10.52 -31.99
CA LYS A 432 1.60 11.22 -30.69
C LYS A 432 2.04 10.33 -29.53
N ILE A 433 2.65 10.98 -28.54
CA ILE A 433 2.95 10.42 -27.23
C ILE A 433 2.18 11.22 -26.19
N ILE A 434 1.50 10.52 -25.29
CA ILE A 434 0.98 11.07 -24.04
C ILE A 434 1.81 10.53 -22.89
N SER A 435 2.33 11.41 -22.05
CA SER A 435 3.20 11.03 -20.94
C SER A 435 2.88 11.73 -19.62
N GLU A 436 3.29 11.11 -18.51
CA GLU A 436 3.08 11.67 -17.17
C GLU A 436 4.09 12.75 -16.77
N SER A 437 5.21 12.78 -17.48
CA SER A 437 6.28 13.75 -17.35
C SER A 437 6.74 14.17 -18.73
N PRO A 438 7.32 15.38 -18.88
CA PRO A 438 7.96 15.75 -20.13
C PRO A 438 9.05 14.72 -20.43
N LEU A 439 9.10 14.19 -21.64
CA LEU A 439 10.12 13.26 -22.11
C LEU A 439 11.16 13.97 -22.98
N SER A 440 10.77 14.95 -23.79
CA SER A 440 11.71 15.80 -24.52
C SER A 440 12.37 16.87 -23.63
N PHE A 441 13.40 17.55 -24.16
CA PHE A 441 14.02 18.72 -23.51
C PHE A 441 13.28 20.02 -23.83
N GLU A 442 12.54 20.06 -24.94
CA GLU A 442 11.83 21.24 -25.43
C GLU A 442 10.45 20.84 -25.96
N ASN A 443 9.49 21.78 -25.87
CA ASN A 443 8.16 21.68 -26.47
C ASN A 443 7.21 20.59 -25.93
N SER A 444 7.48 20.00 -24.76
CA SER A 444 6.47 19.19 -24.07
C SER A 444 5.34 20.11 -23.60
N VAL A 445 4.16 19.99 -24.23
CA VAL A 445 3.01 20.80 -23.85
C VAL A 445 2.28 20.09 -22.73
N LYS A 446 2.25 20.70 -21.54
CA LYS A 446 1.37 20.21 -20.47
C LYS A 446 -0.08 20.45 -20.88
N ILE A 447 -0.81 19.37 -21.15
CA ILE A 447 -2.20 19.42 -21.63
C ILE A 447 -3.13 19.60 -20.45
N ASN A 448 -2.94 18.81 -19.39
CA ASN A 448 -3.87 18.75 -18.27
C ASN A 448 -3.19 18.33 -16.97
N GLU A 449 -3.87 18.60 -15.85
CA GLU A 449 -3.47 18.20 -14.51
C GLU A 449 -4.68 17.66 -13.77
N PHE A 450 -4.57 16.44 -13.26
CA PHE A 450 -5.59 15.78 -12.47
C PHE A 450 -5.14 15.69 -11.02
N TYR A 451 -6.06 15.93 -10.10
CA TYR A 451 -5.77 15.93 -8.69
C TYR A 451 -6.89 15.27 -7.87
N ARG A 452 -6.48 14.49 -6.86
CA ARG A 452 -7.29 14.04 -5.74
C ARG A 452 -6.48 14.20 -4.46
N SER A 453 -7.05 14.86 -3.45
CA SER A 453 -6.30 15.18 -2.23
C SER A 453 -5.73 13.96 -1.52
N ASP A 454 -4.48 14.06 -1.05
CA ASP A 454 -3.83 13.06 -0.20
C ASP A 454 -4.59 12.79 1.11
N ASN A 455 -5.39 13.78 1.57
CA ASN A 455 -6.27 13.63 2.73
C ASN A 455 -7.44 12.66 2.46
N ILE A 456 -7.79 12.44 1.18
CA ILE A 456 -8.80 11.44 0.78
C ILE A 456 -8.14 10.06 0.73
N TYR A 457 -6.99 9.97 0.05
CA TYR A 457 -6.19 8.75 -0.05
C TYR A 457 -4.71 9.11 -0.32
N GLN A 458 -3.79 8.57 0.48
CA GLN A 458 -2.37 8.99 0.57
C GLN A 458 -1.48 8.61 -0.65
N LYS A 459 -2.08 8.26 -1.79
CA LYS A 459 -1.37 7.77 -2.98
C LYS A 459 -2.08 8.20 -4.27
N HIS A 460 -1.29 8.35 -5.34
CA HIS A 460 -1.75 8.73 -6.68
C HIS A 460 -2.63 9.99 -6.67
N SER A 461 -2.22 10.99 -5.90
CA SER A 461 -2.97 12.23 -5.74
C SER A 461 -2.87 13.17 -6.93
N LYS A 462 -1.82 13.05 -7.76
CA LYS A 462 -1.61 13.95 -8.89
C LYS A 462 -1.09 13.20 -10.10
N VAL A 463 -1.63 13.56 -11.26
CA VAL A 463 -1.14 13.13 -12.58
C VAL A 463 -1.10 14.34 -13.48
N ASN A 464 0.06 14.64 -14.05
CA ASN A 464 0.18 15.63 -15.11
C ASN A 464 0.18 14.88 -16.45
N LEU A 465 -0.43 15.42 -17.49
CA LEU A 465 -0.33 14.88 -18.83
C LEU A 465 0.39 15.86 -19.75
N TYR A 466 1.33 15.33 -20.54
CA TYR A 466 2.08 16.05 -21.55
C TYR A 466 1.81 15.44 -22.93
N GLU A 467 1.66 16.29 -23.95
CA GLU A 467 1.63 15.88 -25.36
C GLU A 467 3.00 16.08 -25.99
N GLU A 468 3.45 15.08 -26.73
CA GLU A 468 4.65 15.17 -27.55
C GLU A 468 4.43 14.52 -28.92
N GLU A 469 5.06 15.10 -29.94
CA GLU A 469 5.16 14.47 -31.26
C GLU A 469 6.18 13.33 -31.22
N LEU A 470 5.85 12.21 -31.87
CA LEU A 470 6.70 11.03 -31.89
C LEU A 470 7.99 11.25 -32.70
N TYR A 471 7.89 11.97 -33.82
CA TYR A 471 8.97 12.08 -34.81
C TYR A 471 9.83 13.32 -34.60
N ASN A 472 11.10 13.21 -34.97
CA ASN A 472 12.07 14.32 -35.01
C ASN A 472 12.27 14.99 -33.64
N ARG A 473 12.13 14.23 -32.56
CA ARG A 473 12.35 14.66 -31.18
C ARG A 473 13.29 13.69 -30.47
N ILE A 474 14.12 14.24 -29.59
CA ILE A 474 14.96 13.47 -28.69
C ILE A 474 14.15 13.24 -27.41
N ILE A 475 13.79 11.99 -27.19
CA ILE A 475 12.87 11.57 -26.14
C ILE A 475 13.68 10.84 -25.07
N ALA A 476 13.61 11.31 -23.82
CA ALA A 476 14.22 10.64 -22.69
C ALA A 476 13.56 9.29 -22.43
N ASP A 477 14.37 8.27 -22.14
CA ASP A 477 13.87 6.92 -21.94
C ASP A 477 14.43 6.30 -20.64
N ILE A 478 15.37 5.35 -20.74
CA ILE A 478 15.93 4.62 -19.61
C ILE A 478 17.13 5.40 -19.03
N GLY A 479 17.27 5.43 -17.70
CA GLY A 479 18.45 6.02 -17.04
C GLY A 479 18.52 7.55 -17.10
N VAL A 480 17.44 8.21 -17.52
CA VAL A 480 17.32 9.67 -17.58
C VAL A 480 16.33 10.13 -16.50
N HIS A 481 16.77 11.09 -15.68
CA HIS A 481 15.95 11.72 -14.65
C HIS A 481 15.00 12.77 -15.24
N ASP A 482 14.02 13.19 -14.44
CA ASP A 482 13.01 14.18 -14.82
C ASP A 482 13.64 15.52 -15.21
N LEU A 483 12.91 16.27 -16.05
CA LEU A 483 13.35 17.58 -16.56
C LEU A 483 13.40 18.62 -15.43
N GLU A 484 14.55 19.26 -15.29
CA GLU A 484 14.76 20.39 -14.37
C GLU A 484 14.98 21.68 -15.16
N MET A 485 14.34 22.77 -14.74
CA MET A 485 14.58 24.09 -15.31
C MET A 485 15.58 24.85 -14.46
N TRP A 486 16.81 25.00 -14.97
CA TRP A 486 17.86 25.79 -14.32
C TRP A 486 17.90 27.19 -14.94
N GLY A 487 17.11 28.10 -14.35
CA GLY A 487 16.74 29.34 -15.04
C GLY A 487 15.87 29.01 -16.25
N GLU A 488 16.30 29.43 -17.44
CA GLU A 488 15.62 29.12 -18.71
C GLU A 488 16.20 27.89 -19.41
N THR A 489 17.18 27.20 -18.81
CA THR A 489 17.87 26.08 -19.45
C THR A 489 17.29 24.72 -19.02
N PRO A 490 16.70 23.95 -19.96
CA PRO A 490 16.23 22.59 -19.69
C PRO A 490 17.42 21.67 -19.42
N THR A 491 17.39 21.00 -18.27
CA THR A 491 18.49 20.20 -17.74
C THR A 491 17.99 18.84 -17.31
N ARG A 492 18.73 17.78 -17.66
CA ARG A 492 18.45 16.43 -17.14
C ARG A 492 19.72 15.80 -16.60
N TRP A 493 19.58 15.16 -15.45
CA TRP A 493 20.60 14.25 -14.96
C TRP A 493 20.47 12.89 -15.64
N ILE A 494 21.61 12.23 -15.87
CA ILE A 494 21.69 10.88 -16.38
C ILE A 494 22.49 9.96 -15.44
N THR A 495 22.11 8.68 -15.41
CA THR A 495 22.80 7.61 -14.69
C THR A 495 24.01 7.09 -15.49
N GLU A 496 24.57 5.94 -15.12
CA GLU A 496 25.68 5.31 -15.85
C GLU A 496 25.33 4.88 -17.27
N ASN A 497 24.07 4.55 -17.50
CA ASN A 497 23.59 4.06 -18.78
C ASN A 497 22.24 4.71 -19.07
N ALA A 498 22.29 5.80 -19.81
CA ALA A 498 21.12 6.58 -20.17
C ALA A 498 20.84 6.47 -21.66
N THR A 499 19.59 6.18 -21.99
CA THR A 499 19.10 6.03 -23.36
C THR A 499 18.15 7.18 -23.69
N PHE A 500 18.42 7.82 -24.81
CA PHE A 500 17.47 8.67 -25.52
C PHE A 500 17.04 7.97 -26.80
N ILE A 501 15.81 8.26 -27.21
CA ILE A 501 15.21 7.75 -28.44
C ILE A 501 15.01 8.92 -29.39
N TYR A 502 15.44 8.73 -30.64
CA TYR A 502 15.12 9.64 -31.75
C TYR A 502 14.46 8.84 -32.86
N ILE A 503 13.28 9.27 -33.30
CA ILE A 503 12.54 8.56 -34.35
C ILE A 503 12.51 9.43 -35.59
N SER A 504 13.14 8.97 -36.67
CA SER A 504 13.16 9.67 -37.95
C SER A 504 12.31 8.97 -38.99
N LYS A 505 11.72 9.75 -39.89
CA LYS A 505 11.03 9.23 -41.08
C LYS A 505 11.98 8.94 -42.24
N ASN A 506 13.19 9.49 -42.20
CA ASN A 506 14.16 9.45 -43.27
C ASN A 506 15.52 8.93 -42.76
N ILE A 507 16.41 8.61 -43.70
CA ILE A 507 17.82 8.42 -43.41
C ILE A 507 18.49 9.79 -43.51
N GLU A 508 19.23 10.19 -42.49
CA GLU A 508 19.80 11.53 -42.34
C GLU A 508 21.27 11.47 -41.91
N GLU A 509 22.13 12.26 -42.55
CA GLU A 509 23.50 12.54 -42.12
C GLU A 509 23.48 13.94 -41.50
N THR A 510 23.68 14.02 -40.19
CA THR A 510 23.48 15.25 -39.43
C THR A 510 24.43 15.33 -38.23
N ASN A 511 24.33 16.36 -37.40
CA ASN A 511 25.05 16.39 -36.13
C ASN A 511 24.07 16.34 -34.96
N ILE A 512 24.51 15.69 -33.89
CA ILE A 512 23.93 15.89 -32.55
C ILE A 512 24.81 16.86 -31.77
N THR A 513 24.17 17.87 -31.21
CA THR A 513 24.81 18.84 -30.32
C THR A 513 24.20 18.72 -28.94
N PHE A 514 25.04 18.74 -27.91
CA PHE A 514 24.60 18.81 -26.52
C PHE A 514 25.65 19.46 -25.63
N ASN A 515 25.20 20.02 -24.52
CA ASN A 515 26.07 20.48 -23.44
C ASN A 515 26.07 19.44 -22.33
N VAL A 516 27.26 19.12 -21.80
CA VAL A 516 27.42 18.11 -20.76
C VAL A 516 28.37 18.57 -19.68
N LYS A 517 28.12 18.14 -18.44
CA LYS A 517 29.07 18.31 -17.34
C LYS A 517 29.01 17.10 -16.40
N PRO A 518 30.16 16.57 -15.96
CA PRO A 518 30.18 15.46 -15.01
C PRO A 518 29.79 15.93 -13.61
N PHE A 519 29.23 15.01 -12.84
CA PHE A 519 29.00 15.19 -11.42
C PHE A 519 30.33 15.09 -10.64
N ARG A 520 30.73 16.20 -10.02
CA ARG A 520 31.92 16.42 -9.17
C ARG A 520 33.29 16.20 -9.80
N THR A 521 33.55 15.02 -10.35
CA THR A 521 34.88 14.59 -10.80
C THR A 521 34.90 14.45 -12.31
N ASN A 522 36.10 14.47 -12.91
CA ASN A 522 36.25 14.13 -14.32
C ASN A 522 35.73 12.71 -14.56
N LYS A 523 34.99 12.51 -15.64
CA LYS A 523 34.39 11.21 -16.00
C LYS A 523 34.47 10.98 -17.49
N SER A 524 34.68 9.72 -17.86
CA SER A 524 34.66 9.28 -19.25
C SER A 524 33.22 9.22 -19.75
N LEU A 525 32.96 9.79 -20.91
CA LEU A 525 31.68 9.71 -21.60
C LEU A 525 31.86 8.98 -22.93
N ILE A 526 31.11 7.90 -23.11
CA ILE A 526 31.02 7.18 -24.37
C ILE A 526 29.60 7.35 -24.89
N VAL A 527 29.44 7.86 -26.11
CA VAL A 527 28.13 7.97 -26.76
C VAL A 527 28.03 6.94 -27.87
N PHE A 528 26.95 6.16 -27.84
CA PHE A 528 26.60 5.20 -28.87
C PHE A 528 25.37 5.67 -29.64
N ILE A 529 25.36 5.41 -30.94
CA ILE A 529 24.16 5.48 -31.78
C ILE A 529 24.01 4.15 -32.48
N ASN A 530 22.84 3.52 -32.32
CA ASN A 530 22.53 2.20 -32.89
C ASN A 530 23.67 1.17 -32.66
N ASN A 531 24.21 1.16 -31.44
CA ASN A 531 25.33 0.33 -30.96
C ASN A 531 26.72 0.66 -31.55
N GLN A 532 26.87 1.74 -32.30
CA GLN A 532 28.18 2.21 -32.79
C GLN A 532 28.69 3.36 -31.91
N ILE A 533 29.97 3.34 -31.55
CA ILE A 533 30.60 4.41 -30.80
C ILE A 533 30.79 5.61 -31.73
N VAL A 534 30.15 6.74 -31.40
CA VAL A 534 30.28 8.00 -32.14
C VAL A 534 31.11 9.04 -31.38
N PHE A 535 31.26 8.86 -30.06
CA PHE A 535 32.07 9.73 -29.21
C PHE A 535 32.65 8.96 -28.02
N ASN A 536 33.89 9.27 -27.66
CA ASN A 536 34.57 8.72 -26.50
C ASN A 536 35.64 9.72 -26.03
N ASP A 537 35.38 10.42 -24.92
CA ASP A 537 36.35 11.34 -24.32
C ASP A 537 36.15 11.47 -22.81
N ASN A 538 37.12 12.06 -22.12
CA ASN A 538 37.07 12.35 -20.69
C ASN A 538 36.64 13.80 -20.45
N ILE A 539 35.40 13.98 -19.99
CA ILE A 539 34.82 15.29 -19.75
C ILE A 539 35.30 15.79 -18.38
N LYS A 540 35.88 16.99 -18.35
CA LYS A 540 36.42 17.58 -17.11
C LYS A 540 35.55 18.70 -16.59
N ASN A 541 34.99 19.51 -17.49
CA ASN A 541 34.21 20.68 -17.16
C ASN A 541 32.90 20.69 -17.95
N TYR A 542 32.19 21.80 -17.89
CA TYR A 542 31.06 22.04 -18.78
C TYR A 542 31.58 22.19 -20.21
N GLU A 543 31.14 21.32 -21.10
CA GLU A 543 31.63 21.25 -22.49
C GLU A 543 30.43 21.18 -23.44
N LYS A 544 30.50 21.94 -24.55
CA LYS A 544 29.57 21.83 -25.67
C LYS A 544 30.17 20.88 -26.70
N ILE A 545 29.47 19.80 -26.98
CA ILE A 545 29.93 18.73 -27.86
C ILE A 545 29.03 18.69 -29.10
N THR A 546 29.64 18.50 -30.27
CA THR A 546 28.92 18.34 -31.54
C THR A 546 29.56 17.19 -32.29
N ILE A 547 28.76 16.18 -32.63
CA ILE A 547 29.22 14.92 -33.20
C ILE A 547 28.46 14.67 -34.50
N PRO A 548 29.14 14.36 -35.62
CA PRO A 548 28.48 13.92 -36.83
C PRO A 548 27.93 12.51 -36.64
N ILE A 549 26.67 12.30 -37.04
CA ILE A 549 25.92 11.08 -36.79
C ILE A 549 25.11 10.65 -38.01
N HIS A 550 24.99 9.33 -38.16
CA HIS A 550 24.09 8.70 -39.12
C HIS A 550 22.80 8.31 -38.40
N ILE A 551 21.67 8.79 -38.91
CA ILE A 551 20.33 8.46 -38.42
C ILE A 551 19.67 7.53 -39.43
N ASP A 552 19.28 6.35 -38.96
CA ASP A 552 18.49 5.39 -39.72
C ASP A 552 17.01 5.82 -39.76
N LYS A 553 16.29 5.36 -40.78
CA LYS A 553 14.82 5.45 -40.77
C LYS A 553 14.25 4.61 -39.61
N GLY A 554 13.36 5.20 -38.83
CA GLY A 554 12.71 4.56 -37.69
C GLY A 554 13.36 4.91 -36.34
N VAL A 555 13.42 3.94 -35.42
CA VAL A 555 13.90 4.14 -34.04
C VAL A 555 15.42 4.14 -34.00
N ASN A 556 16.01 5.24 -33.56
CA ASN A 556 17.44 5.38 -33.29
C ASN A 556 17.67 5.47 -31.78
N LYS A 557 18.57 4.62 -31.26
CA LYS A 557 18.94 4.62 -29.85
C LYS A 557 20.22 5.40 -29.64
N ILE A 558 20.17 6.45 -28.84
CA ILE A 558 21.31 7.28 -28.46
C ILE A 558 21.63 6.97 -27.00
N ILE A 559 22.74 6.28 -26.75
CA ILE A 559 23.11 5.82 -25.42
C ILE A 559 24.30 6.64 -24.92
N PHE A 560 24.12 7.30 -23.78
CA PHE A 560 25.16 7.97 -23.02
C PHE A 560 25.63 7.00 -21.93
N TYR A 561 26.83 6.49 -22.08
CA TYR A 561 27.44 5.53 -21.16
C TYR A 561 28.59 6.17 -20.39
N CYS A 562 28.54 6.03 -19.07
CA CYS A 562 29.52 6.49 -18.11
C CYS A 562 30.18 5.23 -17.50
N PRO A 563 31.39 4.85 -17.93
CA PRO A 563 32.11 3.72 -17.32
C PRO A 563 32.41 3.95 -15.83
N ASP A 564 32.56 5.22 -15.46
CA ASP A 564 32.69 5.65 -14.07
C ASP A 564 31.32 5.54 -13.38
N LYS A 565 31.25 4.80 -12.27
CA LYS A 565 29.97 4.62 -11.54
C LYS A 565 29.33 5.97 -11.18
N SER A 566 27.99 6.00 -11.21
CA SER A 566 27.22 7.14 -10.73
C SER A 566 27.36 7.26 -9.21
N GLN A 567 27.08 8.45 -8.69
CA GLN A 567 27.14 8.72 -7.26
C GLN A 567 25.84 9.34 -6.81
N ARG A 568 25.41 9.03 -5.58
CA ARG A 568 24.27 9.70 -4.96
C ARG A 568 24.76 10.88 -4.15
N PRO A 569 24.22 12.09 -4.34
CA PRO A 569 24.58 13.24 -3.51
C PRO A 569 24.38 13.00 -2.00
N CYS A 570 23.35 12.23 -1.61
CA CYS A 570 23.06 11.91 -0.21
C CYS A 570 24.11 11.02 0.46
N ASP A 571 24.88 10.24 -0.31
CA ASP A 571 25.94 9.38 0.23
C ASP A 571 27.24 10.16 0.48
N ILE A 572 27.26 11.44 0.12
CA ILE A 572 28.44 12.31 0.16
C ILE A 572 28.26 13.33 1.29
N PRO A 573 28.95 13.16 2.44
CA PRO A 573 28.75 14.01 3.61
C PRO A 573 29.02 15.49 3.35
N GLU A 574 29.96 15.83 2.47
CA GLU A 574 30.33 17.23 2.19
C GLU A 574 29.21 18.02 1.49
N LEU A 575 28.35 17.35 0.73
CA LEU A 575 27.31 18.02 -0.05
C LEU A 575 26.08 18.41 0.76
N LYS A 576 25.87 17.78 1.93
CA LYS A 576 24.67 17.94 2.76
C LYS A 576 23.38 17.90 1.94
N SER A 577 23.34 17.01 0.94
CA SER A 577 22.21 16.89 0.01
C SER A 577 21.29 15.75 0.45
N ASN A 578 19.98 15.93 0.26
CA ASN A 578 18.99 14.87 0.42
C ASN A 578 18.67 14.16 -0.90
N ASP A 579 19.33 14.55 -1.99
CA ASP A 579 19.12 13.95 -3.32
C ASP A 579 19.70 12.53 -3.34
N ASN A 580 18.82 11.55 -3.51
CA ASN A 580 19.12 10.13 -3.52
C ASN A 580 19.25 9.55 -4.95
N ARG A 581 19.19 10.40 -5.98
CA ARG A 581 19.34 9.97 -7.37
C ARG A 581 20.79 9.62 -7.66
N TYR A 582 20.96 8.62 -8.51
CA TYR A 582 22.25 8.25 -9.06
C TYR A 582 22.63 9.20 -10.21
N LEU A 583 23.69 9.98 -10.04
CA LEU A 583 24.12 11.03 -10.98
C LEU A 583 25.50 10.72 -11.59
N CYS A 584 25.59 10.73 -12.93
CA CYS A 584 26.87 10.72 -13.65
C CYS A 584 27.16 12.06 -14.33
N PHE A 585 26.25 12.50 -15.21
CA PHE A 585 26.34 13.78 -15.91
C PHE A 585 25.00 14.49 -15.84
N TYR A 586 25.01 15.81 -16.00
CA TYR A 586 23.83 16.49 -16.52
C TYR A 586 24.03 16.85 -17.98
N ILE A 587 22.93 16.88 -18.72
CA ILE A 587 22.85 17.26 -20.12
C ILE A 587 21.92 18.47 -20.25
N GLN A 588 22.28 19.41 -21.13
CA GLN A 588 21.51 20.59 -21.49
C GLN A 588 21.57 20.82 -23.00
N ASN A 589 20.58 21.53 -23.56
CA ASN A 589 20.53 21.98 -24.96
C ASN A 589 20.90 20.87 -25.96
N ILE A 590 20.30 19.70 -25.79
CA ILE A 590 20.50 18.56 -26.69
C ILE A 590 19.53 18.66 -27.87
N TYR A 591 20.06 18.66 -29.08
CA TYR A 591 19.29 18.70 -30.31
C TYR A 591 20.07 18.02 -31.44
N ILE A 592 19.32 17.61 -32.48
CA ILE A 592 19.87 17.12 -33.75
C ILE A 592 19.61 18.20 -34.78
N ASP A 593 20.62 18.55 -35.57
CA ASP A 593 20.47 19.52 -36.66
C ASP A 593 19.43 18.99 -37.66
N GLY A 594 18.45 19.83 -38.00
CA GLY A 594 17.35 19.51 -38.92
C GLY A 594 17.53 20.12 -40.29
#